data_AF-A0AAQ0I8T7-F1
#
_entry.id   AF-A0AAQ0I8T7-F1
#
_cell.length_a   1.000
_cell.length_b   1.000
_cell.length_c   1.000
_cell.angle_alpha   90.00
_cell.angle_beta   90.00
_cell.angle_gamma   90.00
#
_symmetry.space_group_name_H-M   'P 1'
#
loop_
_entity.id
_entity.type
_entity.pdbx_description
1 polymer ?
#
loop_
_entity_poly.entity_id
_entity_poly.type
_entity_poly.pdbx_seq_one_letter_code
_entity_poly.pdbx_strand_id
1 'polypeptide(L)'
;MSEGGVALAYRPSNISVDRYGSPILPPKRIDVVQNPADDSEENGIAKIAGIPAWVQDEEERDGMIYVLQLNNSRLNKAAPTHKSILVGGVGYLLLKSDLDHEGPDAGVFIIQTS
;
A
#
# COMPACT_ATOMS: atom_id res chain seq x y z
N MET A 1 10.81 -4.14 -24.17
CA MET A 1 9.62 -4.29 -23.30
C MET A 1 9.86 -3.41 -22.10
N SER A 2 9.08 -2.34 -21.93
CA SER A 2 9.23 -1.36 -20.86
C SER A 2 8.53 -1.88 -19.60
N GLU A 3 9.25 -2.64 -18.79
CA GLU A 3 8.80 -3.13 -17.48
C GLU A 3 8.78 -2.02 -16.42
N GLY A 4 8.17 -0.88 -16.74
CA GLY A 4 8.02 0.25 -15.83
C GLY A 4 6.65 0.22 -15.19
N GLY A 5 6.56 -0.24 -13.94
CA GLY A 5 5.35 -0.06 -13.12
C GLY A 5 5.08 1.43 -12.86
N VAL A 6 3.80 1.80 -12.77
CA VAL A 6 3.38 3.16 -12.42
C VAL A 6 3.37 3.29 -10.90
N ALA A 7 4.22 4.18 -10.36
CA ALA A 7 4.24 4.48 -8.92
C ALA A 7 3.22 5.58 -8.61
N LEU A 8 2.20 5.25 -7.83
CA LEU A 8 1.20 6.19 -7.34
C LEU A 8 1.67 6.77 -5.98
N ALA A 9 1.94 8.07 -5.93
CA ALA A 9 2.26 8.78 -4.69
C ALA A 9 1.09 9.68 -4.28
N TYR A 10 0.55 9.46 -3.08
CA TYR A 10 -0.51 10.28 -2.49
C TYR A 10 0.06 11.24 -1.44
N ARG A 11 -0.44 12.48 -1.42
CA ARG A 11 -0.15 13.48 -0.37
C ARG A 11 -1.47 14.01 0.18
N PRO A 12 -1.68 14.03 1.52
CA PRO A 12 -2.85 14.65 2.11
C PRO A 12 -2.95 16.14 1.74
N SER A 13 -4.11 16.56 1.24
CA SER A 13 -4.44 17.92 0.83
C SER A 13 -5.91 18.20 1.14
N ASN A 14 -6.23 19.41 1.58
CA ASN A 14 -7.59 19.93 1.75
C ASN A 14 -8.20 20.45 0.44
N ILE A 15 -7.47 20.32 -0.66
CA ILE A 15 -7.88 20.69 -2.02
C ILE A 15 -7.96 19.40 -2.83
N SER A 16 -9.11 19.14 -3.44
CA SER A 16 -9.28 18.08 -4.44
C SER A 16 -8.28 18.30 -5.58
N VAL A 17 -7.39 17.33 -5.81
CA VAL A 17 -6.45 17.36 -6.91
C VAL A 17 -6.97 16.42 -7.99
N ASP A 18 -7.25 17.00 -9.16
CA ASP A 18 -7.84 16.33 -10.33
C ASP A 18 -6.90 15.28 -10.96
N ARG A 19 -5.65 15.16 -10.47
CA ARG A 19 -4.58 14.28 -10.98
C ARG A 19 -3.57 13.93 -9.88
N TYR A 20 -2.68 12.98 -10.19
CA TYR A 20 -1.47 12.68 -9.42
C TYR A 20 -0.71 13.94 -8.98
N GLY A 21 -0.05 13.87 -7.81
CA GLY A 21 0.85 14.94 -7.35
C GLY A 21 1.92 15.29 -8.38
N SER A 22 2.68 16.37 -8.15
CA SER A 22 3.78 16.75 -9.05
C SER A 22 4.67 15.54 -9.35
N PRO A 23 5.02 15.30 -10.63
CA PRO A 23 5.81 14.13 -11.00
C PRO A 23 7.12 14.11 -10.21
N ILE A 24 7.57 12.92 -9.80
CA ILE A 24 8.87 12.76 -9.15
C ILE A 24 9.94 13.03 -10.21
N LEU A 25 10.48 14.25 -10.21
CA LEU A 25 11.51 14.71 -11.13
C LEU A 25 12.82 15.02 -10.39
N PRO A 26 13.98 14.59 -10.92
CA PRO A 26 14.12 13.69 -12.07
C PRO A 26 13.59 12.27 -11.76
N PRO A 27 13.26 11.46 -12.79
CA PRO A 27 12.90 10.07 -12.58
C PRO A 27 13.95 9.38 -11.71
N LYS A 28 13.50 8.70 -10.66
CA LYS A 28 14.37 7.92 -9.79
C LYS A 28 14.34 6.47 -10.23
N ARG A 29 15.51 5.82 -10.24
CA ARG A 29 15.59 4.38 -10.48
C ARG A 29 14.91 3.64 -9.33
N ILE A 30 13.99 2.75 -9.66
CA ILE A 30 13.41 1.79 -8.71
C ILE A 30 14.23 0.51 -8.87
N ASP A 31 14.89 0.10 -7.80
CA ASP A 31 15.65 -1.15 -7.78
C ASP A 31 14.82 -2.22 -7.05
N VAL A 32 14.66 -3.37 -7.69
CA VAL A 32 14.10 -4.56 -7.04
C VAL A 32 15.26 -5.31 -6.39
N VAL A 33 15.23 -5.39 -5.06
CA VAL A 33 16.21 -6.16 -4.29
C VAL A 33 15.50 -7.39 -3.74
N GLN A 34 16.06 -8.58 -4.01
CA GLN A 34 15.54 -9.80 -3.42
C GLN A 34 15.75 -9.73 -1.90
N ASN A 35 14.67 -9.84 -1.14
CA ASN A 35 14.74 -10.01 0.30
C ASN A 35 15.02 -11.49 0.59
N PRO A 36 16.15 -11.85 1.24
CA PRO A 36 16.47 -13.24 1.55
C PRO A 36 15.70 -13.77 2.76
N ALA A 37 14.98 -12.91 3.49
CA ALA A 37 14.13 -13.33 4.59
C ALA A 37 12.90 -14.08 4.07
N ASP A 38 12.53 -15.15 4.76
CA ASP A 38 11.29 -15.86 4.50
C ASP A 38 10.09 -14.94 4.72
N ASP A 39 9.10 -15.09 3.85
CA ASP A 39 7.83 -14.44 4.02
C ASP A 39 6.95 -15.20 5.01
N SER A 40 6.15 -14.49 5.78
CA SER A 40 5.40 -15.05 6.89
C SER A 40 4.14 -14.23 7.16
N GLU A 41 3.04 -14.92 7.47
CA GLU A 41 1.78 -14.36 7.96
C GLU A 41 1.82 -14.00 9.46
N GLU A 42 2.90 -14.32 10.17
CA GLU A 42 2.93 -14.19 11.64
C GLU A 42 3.31 -12.79 12.12
N ASN A 43 3.94 -11.97 11.26
CA ASN A 43 4.42 -10.66 11.65
C ASN A 43 3.75 -9.52 10.84
N GLY A 44 3.15 -8.58 11.56
CA GLY A 44 2.57 -7.35 11.00
C GLY A 44 3.63 -6.34 10.53
N ILE A 45 4.74 -6.80 9.96
CA ILE A 45 5.80 -5.94 9.42
C ILE A 45 5.30 -5.33 8.11
N ALA A 46 5.50 -4.03 7.89
CA ALA A 46 5.12 -3.42 6.62
C ALA A 46 5.88 -4.06 5.44
N LYS A 47 5.15 -4.49 4.41
CA LYS A 47 5.70 -5.15 3.21
C LYS A 47 4.82 -4.89 1.98
N ILE A 48 5.45 -5.00 0.81
CA ILE A 48 4.80 -4.95 -0.51
C ILE A 48 4.72 -6.39 -1.01
N ALA A 49 3.54 -6.80 -1.47
CA ALA A 49 3.21 -8.16 -1.85
C ALA A 49 3.54 -9.18 -0.75
N GLY A 50 3.57 -10.47 -1.12
CA GLY A 50 3.79 -11.57 -0.20
C GLY A 50 2.51 -12.06 0.48
N ILE A 51 2.68 -12.78 1.58
CA ILE A 51 1.62 -13.35 2.41
C ILE A 51 1.19 -12.29 3.43
N PRO A 52 -0.03 -11.75 3.35
CA PRO A 52 -0.50 -10.77 4.32
C PRO A 52 -0.55 -11.39 5.72
N ALA A 53 -0.15 -10.62 6.72
CA ALA A 53 -0.30 -10.99 8.13
C ALA A 53 -1.63 -10.41 8.64
N TRP A 54 -2.75 -11.06 8.34
CA TRP A 54 -4.09 -10.61 8.74
C TRP A 54 -4.20 -10.53 10.27
N VAL A 55 -4.72 -9.41 10.78
CA VAL A 55 -4.93 -9.23 12.23
C VAL A 55 -6.21 -9.92 12.68
N GLN A 56 -7.22 -9.95 11.80
CA GLN A 56 -8.50 -10.62 12.00
C GLN A 56 -8.66 -11.70 10.93
N ASP A 57 -9.89 -11.96 10.49
CA ASP A 57 -10.15 -12.86 9.37
C ASP A 57 -9.51 -12.31 8.08
N GLU A 58 -9.16 -13.23 7.18
CA GLU A 58 -8.70 -12.90 5.84
C GLU A 58 -9.76 -12.09 5.09
N GLU A 59 -9.33 -11.03 4.42
CA GLU A 59 -10.22 -10.17 3.66
C GLU A 59 -10.16 -10.50 2.18
N GLU A 60 -11.23 -11.11 1.70
CA GLU A 60 -11.44 -11.40 0.29
C GLU A 60 -12.35 -10.36 -0.35
N ARG A 61 -11.97 -9.89 -1.54
CA ARG A 61 -12.77 -8.99 -2.35
C ARG A 61 -12.70 -9.49 -3.79
N ASP A 62 -13.85 -9.72 -4.39
CA ASP A 62 -13.94 -10.28 -5.74
C ASP A 62 -13.08 -9.50 -6.75
N GLY A 63 -12.20 -10.24 -7.44
CA GLY A 63 -11.30 -9.68 -8.44
C GLY A 63 -10.14 -8.82 -7.90
N MET A 64 -9.99 -8.70 -6.57
CA MET A 64 -8.90 -7.95 -5.96
C MET A 64 -7.85 -8.86 -5.35
N ILE A 65 -6.60 -8.41 -5.41
CA ILE A 65 -5.44 -9.06 -4.84
C ILE A 65 -4.79 -8.15 -3.80
N TYR A 66 -4.24 -8.76 -2.76
CA TYR A 66 -3.41 -8.05 -1.79
C TYR A 66 -2.12 -7.52 -2.46
N VAL A 67 -1.77 -6.27 -2.15
CA VAL A 67 -0.59 -5.59 -2.72
C VAL A 67 0.34 -5.02 -1.66
N LEU A 68 -0.16 -4.59 -0.50
CA LEU A 68 0.65 -3.90 0.49
C LEU A 68 0.03 -4.02 1.88
N GLN A 69 0.84 -4.25 2.90
CA GLN A 69 0.47 -4.00 4.30
C GLN A 69 1.37 -2.94 4.93
N LEU A 70 0.78 -2.07 5.75
CA LEU A 70 1.43 -1.01 6.49
C LEU A 70 1.12 -1.13 7.97
N ASN A 71 2.15 -0.98 8.79
CA ASN A 71 2.00 -0.89 10.23
C ASN A 71 2.23 0.53 10.75
N ASN A 72 1.74 0.78 11.96
CA ASN A 72 1.86 2.07 12.62
C ASN A 72 3.31 2.55 12.77
N SER A 73 4.26 1.65 13.04
CA SER A 73 5.66 2.02 13.26
C SER A 73 6.27 2.69 12.03
N ARG A 74 6.10 2.08 10.85
CA ARG A 74 6.61 2.62 9.58
C ARG A 74 5.86 3.88 9.18
N LEU A 75 4.56 3.92 9.36
CA LEU A 75 3.75 5.08 8.99
C LEU A 75 4.05 6.30 9.88
N ASN A 76 4.20 6.12 11.19
CA ASN A 76 4.59 7.19 12.10
C ASN A 76 5.98 7.77 11.76
N LYS A 77 6.91 6.94 11.27
CA LYS A 77 8.21 7.40 10.81
C LYS A 77 8.11 8.22 9.51
N ALA A 78 7.25 7.81 8.58
CA ALA A 78 7.08 8.46 7.28
C ALA A 78 6.21 9.73 7.35
N ALA A 79 5.20 9.74 8.22
CA ALA A 79 4.26 10.85 8.42
C ALA A 79 4.12 11.20 9.90
N PRO A 80 5.14 11.83 10.53
CA PRO A 80 5.17 12.07 11.98
C PRO A 80 4.04 12.95 12.53
N THR A 81 3.39 13.74 11.67
CA THR A 81 2.25 14.60 12.01
C THR A 81 0.90 13.88 11.98
N HIS A 82 0.84 12.67 11.44
CA HIS A 82 -0.38 11.88 11.26
C HIS A 82 -0.32 10.60 12.12
N LYS A 83 -0.01 10.79 13.41
CA LYS A 83 0.11 9.66 14.34
C LYS A 83 -1.23 8.94 14.50
N SER A 84 -1.15 7.63 14.70
CA SER A 84 -2.31 6.78 15.03
C SER A 84 -3.40 6.70 13.96
N ILE A 85 -3.09 7.02 12.70
CA ILE A 85 -4.05 6.93 11.59
C ILE A 85 -4.56 5.49 11.34
N LEU A 86 -3.79 4.45 11.74
CA LEU A 86 -4.23 3.06 11.69
C LEU A 86 -4.84 2.56 13.02
N VAL A 87 -5.03 3.45 14.00
CA VAL A 87 -5.71 3.16 15.28
C VAL A 87 -5.13 1.96 16.04
N GLY A 88 -3.83 1.72 15.91
CA GLY A 88 -3.15 0.59 16.58
C GLY A 88 -3.06 -0.67 15.72
N GLY A 89 -3.81 -0.73 14.62
CA GLY A 89 -3.88 -1.86 13.73
C GLY A 89 -2.91 -1.83 12.55
N VAL A 90 -3.29 -2.59 11.52
CA VAL A 90 -2.56 -2.76 10.26
C VAL A 90 -3.47 -2.35 9.10
N GLY A 91 -2.91 -1.59 8.17
CA GLY A 91 -3.60 -1.20 6.95
C GLY A 91 -3.20 -2.09 5.78
N TYR A 92 -4.16 -2.56 4.99
CA TYR A 92 -3.93 -3.42 3.83
C TYR A 92 -4.52 -2.77 2.58
N LEU A 93 -3.76 -2.81 1.49
CA LEU A 93 -4.21 -2.39 0.18
C LEU A 93 -4.51 -3.61 -0.67
N LEU A 94 -5.75 -3.70 -1.15
CA LEU A 94 -6.17 -4.66 -2.16
C LEU A 94 -6.46 -3.89 -3.45
N LEU A 95 -5.96 -4.38 -4.58
CA LEU A 95 -6.16 -3.78 -5.90
C LEU A 95 -6.76 -4.80 -6.86
N LYS A 96 -7.53 -4.36 -7.86
CA LYS A 96 -7.90 -5.22 -8.98
C LYS A 96 -6.66 -5.80 -9.67
N SER A 97 -6.73 -7.05 -10.09
CA SER A 97 -5.63 -7.70 -10.83
C SER A 97 -5.46 -7.13 -12.25
N ASP A 98 -6.51 -6.55 -12.82
CA ASP A 98 -6.61 -5.99 -14.16
C ASP A 98 -6.82 -4.47 -14.15
N LEU A 99 -5.91 -3.74 -13.50
CA LEU A 99 -5.94 -2.28 -13.46
C LEU A 99 -5.60 -1.64 -14.82
N ASP A 100 -6.60 -1.55 -15.69
CA ASP A 100 -6.48 -0.93 -17.02
C ASP A 100 -6.71 0.59 -16.98
N HIS A 101 -7.41 1.10 -15.97
CA HIS A 101 -7.80 2.50 -15.84
C HIS A 101 -7.98 2.90 -14.38
N GLU A 102 -7.81 4.19 -14.10
CA GLU A 102 -8.13 4.78 -12.80
C GLU A 102 -9.65 4.72 -12.57
N GLY A 103 -10.06 4.39 -11.35
CA GLY A 103 -11.47 4.31 -10.99
C GLY A 103 -11.68 4.19 -9.48
N PRO A 104 -12.86 4.59 -8.97
CA PRO A 104 -13.19 4.47 -7.54
C PRO A 104 -13.25 3.01 -7.06
N ASP A 105 -13.34 2.06 -7.99
CA ASP A 105 -13.38 0.63 -7.77
C ASP A 105 -12.04 -0.06 -8.11
N ALA A 106 -10.97 0.71 -8.33
CA ALA A 106 -9.62 0.20 -8.63
C ALA A 106 -9.03 -0.64 -7.47
N GLY A 107 -9.48 -0.38 -6.25
CA GLY A 107 -9.03 -1.09 -5.07
C GLY A 107 -9.64 -0.54 -3.79
N VAL A 108 -9.25 -1.14 -2.68
CA VAL A 108 -9.70 -0.76 -1.34
C VAL A 108 -8.53 -0.77 -0.38
N PHE A 109 -8.48 0.25 0.48
CA PHE A 109 -7.59 0.27 1.63
C PHE A 109 -8.41 -0.02 2.88
N ILE A 110 -8.12 -1.16 3.52
CA ILE A 110 -8.80 -1.60 4.74
C ILE A 110 -7.87 -1.47 5.93
N ILE A 111 -8.44 -1.25 7.11
CA ILE A 111 -7.70 -1.22 8.38
C ILE A 111 -8.32 -2.29 9.26
N GLN A 112 -7.51 -3.25 9.70
CA GLN A 112 -7.92 -4.19 10.73
C GLN A 112 -7.26 -3.81 12.05
N THR A 113 -8.06 -3.83 13.11
CA THR A 113 -7.64 -3.59 14.49
C THR A 113 -8.00 -4.79 15.34
N SER A 114 -7.18 -5.09 16.35
CA SER A 114 -7.44 -6.13 17.36
C SER A 114 -8.59 -5.76 18.28
#